data_AF-A0AA40SSI0-F1
#
_entry.id   AF-A0AA40SSI0-F1
#
_cell.length_a   1.000
_cell.length_b   1.000
_cell.length_c   1.000
_cell.angle_alpha   90.00
_cell.angle_beta   90.00
_cell.angle_gamma   90.00
#
_symmetry.space_group_name_H-M   'P 1'
#
loop_
_entity.id
_entity.type
_entity.pdbx_description
1 polymer ?
#
loop_
_entity_poly.entity_id
_entity_poly.type
_entity_poly.pdbx_seq_one_letter_code
_entity_poly.pdbx_strand_id
1 'polypeptide(L)'
;MTIFAIDDTDKAPFAGILPAAPKPFVLGNGEGEKSLVFDQLFTILLSADETEDQFGAFTMQGNRGDRIPAHTHLKTHEIFYVVDGEITVWMDDTADYHSKTTLTTGDFAYVPAGTVHAFQIHNSSKVFGCGTAGFERFFHAMGQKSDLTEPAGIYVPDFEVMRAAGEKYATVFQPDFQFRD
;
A
#
# COMPACT_ATOMS: atom_id res chain seq x y z
N MET A 1 12.52 -8.62 -8.88
CA MET A 1 13.02 -8.90 -7.51
C MET A 1 11.80 -8.78 -6.64
N THR A 2 11.29 -9.90 -6.12
CA THR A 2 10.10 -9.94 -5.28
C THR A 2 10.49 -9.82 -3.81
N ILE A 3 9.56 -9.42 -2.95
CA ILE A 3 9.80 -9.43 -1.50
C ILE A 3 9.86 -10.86 -0.93
N PHE A 4 9.28 -11.84 -1.64
CA PHE A 4 9.19 -13.23 -1.22
C PHE A 4 10.45 -14.03 -1.54
N ALA A 5 10.74 -15.05 -0.74
CA ALA A 5 11.75 -16.06 -1.07
C ALA A 5 11.20 -16.99 -2.18
N ILE A 6 12.10 -17.66 -2.91
CA ILE A 6 11.75 -18.56 -4.04
C ILE A 6 10.85 -19.74 -3.58
N ASP A 7 10.90 -20.10 -2.31
CA ASP A 7 10.21 -21.24 -1.68
C ASP A 7 9.21 -20.82 -0.59
N ASP A 8 8.75 -19.56 -0.60
CA ASP A 8 7.80 -19.06 0.38
C ASP A 8 6.44 -19.76 0.26
N THR A 9 6.14 -20.68 1.18
CA THR A 9 4.88 -21.43 1.22
C THR A 9 3.67 -20.54 1.50
N ASP A 10 3.90 -19.32 1.99
CA ASP A 10 2.85 -18.35 2.25
C ASP A 10 2.61 -17.41 1.05
N LYS A 11 3.30 -17.62 -0.08
CA LYS A 11 3.00 -17.03 -1.39
C LYS A 11 1.81 -17.73 -2.08
N ALA A 12 1.02 -18.50 -1.35
CA ALA A 12 -0.16 -19.14 -1.92
C ALA A 12 -1.07 -18.08 -2.59
N PRO A 13 -1.57 -18.33 -3.81
CA PRO A 13 -2.45 -17.41 -4.49
C PRO A 13 -3.64 -17.06 -3.61
N PHE A 14 -3.97 -15.77 -3.55
CA PHE A 14 -5.17 -15.36 -2.84
C PHE A 14 -6.40 -15.89 -3.60
N ALA A 15 -7.35 -16.48 -2.88
CA ALA A 15 -8.62 -16.92 -3.45
C ALA A 15 -9.52 -15.68 -3.71
N GLY A 16 -9.29 -15.01 -4.84
CA GLY A 16 -10.04 -13.84 -5.28
C GLY A 16 -10.31 -13.82 -6.78
N ILE A 17 -10.53 -12.62 -7.34
CA ILE A 17 -10.93 -12.40 -8.73
C ILE A 17 -9.74 -12.41 -9.71
N LEU A 18 -8.50 -12.34 -9.19
CA LEU A 18 -7.29 -12.29 -10.00
C LEU A 18 -6.92 -13.70 -10.54
N PRO A 19 -6.32 -13.78 -11.74
CA PRO A 19 -6.07 -15.07 -12.41
C PRO A 19 -4.92 -15.90 -11.83
N ALA A 20 -4.13 -15.35 -10.90
CA ALA A 20 -2.97 -15.97 -10.26
C ALA A 20 -1.91 -16.46 -11.26
N ALA A 21 -1.83 -15.81 -12.41
CA ALA A 21 -0.90 -16.12 -13.48
C ALA A 21 -0.84 -14.96 -14.50
N PRO A 22 0.23 -14.86 -15.32
CA PRO A 22 0.35 -13.87 -16.39
C PRO A 22 -0.67 -14.10 -17.53
N LYS A 23 -1.92 -13.73 -17.29
CA LYS A 23 -3.05 -13.87 -18.21
C LYS A 23 -3.75 -12.53 -18.38
N PRO A 24 -4.28 -12.22 -19.57
CA PRO A 24 -5.06 -11.00 -19.76
C PRO A 24 -6.39 -11.08 -19.01
N PHE A 25 -6.77 -9.98 -18.36
CA PHE A 25 -8.07 -9.79 -17.73
C PHE A 25 -8.45 -8.31 -17.72
N VAL A 26 -9.70 -8.02 -17.37
CA VAL A 26 -10.22 -6.66 -17.21
C VAL A 26 -10.94 -6.60 -15.87
N LEU A 27 -10.72 -5.51 -15.13
CA LEU A 27 -11.46 -5.17 -13.92
C LEU A 27 -12.29 -3.91 -14.20
N GLY A 28 -13.57 -3.96 -13.87
CA GLY A 28 -14.45 -2.80 -13.75
C GLY A 28 -14.02 -1.89 -12.59
N ASN A 29 -14.57 -0.67 -12.56
CA ASN A 29 -14.27 0.26 -11.47
C ASN A 29 -14.71 -0.31 -10.12
N GLY A 30 -13.77 -0.40 -9.17
CA GLY A 30 -14.01 -0.95 -7.84
C GLY A 30 -13.96 -2.49 -7.76
N GLU A 31 -13.69 -3.17 -8.88
CA GLU A 31 -13.33 -4.58 -8.89
C GLU A 31 -11.85 -4.78 -8.55
N GLY A 32 -11.54 -5.96 -8.05
CA GLY A 32 -10.24 -6.30 -7.47
C GLY A 32 -10.41 -6.85 -6.06
N GLU A 33 -9.29 -7.23 -5.45
CA GLU A 33 -9.29 -7.86 -4.13
C GLU A 33 -9.14 -6.79 -3.05
N LYS A 34 -10.08 -6.76 -2.10
CA LYS A 34 -10.27 -5.60 -1.23
C LYS A 34 -9.97 -5.90 0.23
N SER A 35 -9.27 -4.97 0.87
CA SER A 35 -9.08 -4.94 2.31
C SER A 35 -9.27 -3.54 2.86
N LEU A 36 -9.94 -3.45 4.00
CA LEU A 36 -9.94 -2.25 4.82
C LEU A 36 -8.75 -2.31 5.77
N VAL A 37 -7.86 -1.32 5.68
CA VAL A 37 -6.72 -1.13 6.57
C VAL A 37 -6.92 0.22 7.25
N PHE A 38 -7.11 0.23 8.57
CA PHE A 38 -7.62 1.41 9.27
C PHE A 38 -8.89 1.93 8.61
N ASP A 39 -8.91 3.18 8.14
CA ASP A 39 -10.00 3.84 7.44
C ASP A 39 -9.80 3.88 5.90
N GLN A 40 -8.82 3.14 5.38
CA GLN A 40 -8.43 3.14 3.98
C GLN A 40 -8.83 1.83 3.29
N LEU A 41 -9.56 1.95 2.18
CA LEU A 41 -9.94 0.81 1.36
C LEU A 41 -8.88 0.60 0.27
N PHE A 42 -8.09 -0.45 0.43
CA PHE A 42 -7.15 -0.92 -0.58
C PHE A 42 -7.83 -1.91 -1.52
N THR A 43 -7.61 -1.76 -2.81
CA THR A 43 -8.06 -2.69 -3.86
C THR A 43 -6.85 -3.13 -4.68
N ILE A 44 -6.45 -4.39 -4.55
CA ILE A 44 -5.38 -4.98 -5.35
C ILE A 44 -5.91 -5.25 -6.75
N LEU A 45 -5.18 -4.73 -7.74
CA LEU A 45 -5.48 -4.85 -9.16
C LEU A 45 -4.57 -5.87 -9.86
N LEU A 46 -3.31 -5.94 -9.44
CA LEU A 46 -2.30 -6.88 -9.89
C LEU A 46 -1.42 -7.29 -8.71
N SER A 47 -1.09 -8.56 -8.62
CA SER A 47 -0.13 -9.08 -7.66
C SER A 47 1.12 -9.63 -8.33
N ALA A 48 2.08 -10.04 -7.50
CA ALA A 48 3.29 -10.74 -7.95
C ALA A 48 2.98 -11.95 -8.87
N ASP A 49 1.85 -12.61 -8.69
CA ASP A 49 1.45 -13.79 -9.48
C ASP A 49 1.12 -13.42 -10.94
N GLU A 50 0.49 -12.27 -11.16
CA GLU A 50 0.15 -11.77 -12.50
C GLU A 50 1.36 -11.19 -13.24
N THR A 51 2.41 -10.81 -12.53
CA THR A 51 3.54 -10.07 -13.09
C THR A 51 4.86 -10.83 -13.11
N GLU A 52 4.84 -12.12 -12.75
CA GLU A 52 6.06 -12.93 -12.58
C GLU A 52 7.06 -12.24 -11.63
N ASP A 53 6.59 -11.82 -10.46
CA ASP A 53 7.44 -11.22 -9.42
C ASP A 53 8.12 -9.90 -9.82
N GLN A 54 7.52 -9.15 -10.75
CA GLN A 54 8.05 -7.86 -11.24
C GLN A 54 7.49 -6.65 -10.46
N PHE A 55 6.18 -6.53 -10.34
CA PHE A 55 5.52 -5.45 -9.59
C PHE A 55 4.10 -5.84 -9.13
N GLY A 56 3.59 -5.12 -8.14
CA GLY A 56 2.18 -5.14 -7.74
C GLY A 56 1.52 -3.80 -8.03
N ALA A 57 0.21 -3.79 -8.25
CA ALA A 57 -0.55 -2.57 -8.46
C ALA A 57 -1.87 -2.61 -7.67
N PHE A 58 -2.24 -1.47 -7.11
CA PHE A 58 -3.42 -1.33 -6.26
C PHE A 58 -3.99 0.09 -6.36
N THR A 59 -5.20 0.26 -5.85
CA THR A 59 -5.71 1.59 -5.51
C THR A 59 -5.95 1.68 -4.02
N MET A 60 -5.75 2.88 -3.47
CA MET A 60 -6.13 3.25 -2.12
C MET A 60 -7.19 4.33 -2.21
N GLN A 61 -8.29 4.14 -1.51
CA GLN A 61 -9.32 5.16 -1.30
C GLN A 61 -9.44 5.44 0.18
N GLY A 62 -9.62 6.70 0.54
CA GLY A 62 -9.85 7.11 1.91
C GLY A 62 -10.57 8.44 1.99
N ASN A 63 -11.15 8.70 3.17
CA ASN A 63 -11.72 9.99 3.51
C ASN A 63 -10.68 10.82 4.28
N ARG A 64 -11.06 12.05 4.65
CA ARG A 64 -10.28 12.85 5.57
C ARG A 64 -9.97 12.05 6.84
N GLY A 65 -8.71 11.95 7.20
CA GLY A 65 -8.26 11.16 8.33
C GLY A 65 -6.94 11.67 8.91
N ASP A 66 -6.46 10.93 9.90
CA ASP A 66 -5.17 11.19 10.51
C ASP A 66 -4.03 10.78 9.57
N ARG A 67 -2.84 11.32 9.82
CA ARG A 67 -1.62 10.87 9.14
C ARG A 67 -1.35 9.42 9.54
N ILE A 68 -1.06 8.56 8.56
CA ILE A 68 -0.66 7.18 8.86
C ILE A 68 0.66 7.14 9.64
N PRO A 69 0.92 6.06 10.41
CA PRO A 69 2.20 5.91 11.10
C PRO A 69 3.39 6.03 10.15
N ALA A 70 4.44 6.72 10.60
CA ALA A 70 5.71 6.75 9.89
C ALA A 70 6.25 5.33 9.77
N HIS A 71 6.69 4.95 8.59
CA HIS A 71 7.21 3.62 8.34
C HIS A 71 8.20 3.62 7.18
N THR A 72 8.92 2.51 7.01
CA THR A 72 9.80 2.29 5.86
C THR A 72 9.65 0.86 5.36
N HIS A 73 9.82 0.67 4.06
CA HIS A 73 9.94 -0.66 3.46
C HIS A 73 11.41 -0.96 3.16
N LEU A 74 11.93 -2.07 3.68
CA LEU A 74 13.35 -2.43 3.50
C LEU A 74 13.64 -3.01 2.11
N LYS A 75 12.61 -3.48 1.41
CA LYS A 75 12.74 -4.17 0.12
C LYS A 75 11.81 -3.64 -0.98
N THR A 76 10.94 -2.70 -0.66
CA THR A 76 9.87 -2.24 -1.56
C THR A 76 10.12 -0.80 -1.97
N HIS A 77 10.09 -0.57 -3.27
CA HIS A 77 9.88 0.76 -3.82
C HIS A 77 8.38 0.97 -4.02
N GLU A 78 7.86 2.14 -3.64
CA GLU A 78 6.43 2.46 -3.71
C GLU A 78 6.19 3.73 -4.52
N ILE A 79 5.08 3.75 -5.26
CA ILE A 79 4.62 4.87 -6.07
C ILE A 79 3.25 5.31 -5.57
N PHE A 80 3.04 6.62 -5.53
CA PHE A 80 1.75 7.27 -5.34
C PHE A 80 1.43 8.08 -6.59
N TYR A 81 0.30 7.82 -7.23
CA TYR A 81 -0.25 8.67 -8.29
C TYR A 81 -1.67 9.07 -7.92
N VAL A 82 -1.93 10.36 -7.71
CA VAL A 82 -3.25 10.82 -7.27
C VAL A 82 -4.21 10.80 -8.45
N VAL A 83 -5.22 9.95 -8.36
CA VAL A 83 -6.26 9.78 -9.39
C VAL A 83 -7.39 10.78 -9.18
N ASP A 84 -7.75 11.03 -7.92
CA ASP A 84 -8.75 12.01 -7.53
C ASP A 84 -8.49 12.52 -6.10
N GLY A 85 -8.84 13.77 -5.83
CA GLY A 85 -8.63 14.43 -4.55
C GLY A 85 -7.20 14.88 -4.30
N GLU A 86 -6.76 14.80 -3.05
CA GLU A 86 -5.44 15.23 -2.61
C GLU A 86 -4.95 14.45 -1.37
N ILE A 87 -3.63 14.30 -1.27
CA ILE A 87 -2.93 13.74 -0.10
C ILE A 87 -1.68 14.57 0.19
N THR A 88 -1.27 14.68 1.45
CA THR A 88 0.09 15.13 1.78
C THR A 88 0.97 13.92 2.03
N VAL A 89 2.17 13.92 1.45
CA VAL A 89 3.19 12.88 1.65
C VAL A 89 4.39 13.50 2.33
N TRP A 90 4.91 12.81 3.34
CA TRP A 90 6.17 13.10 4.01
C TRP A 90 7.20 12.04 3.64
N MET A 91 8.43 12.43 3.35
CA MET A 91 9.52 11.52 2.98
C MET A 91 10.85 12.02 3.54
N ASP A 92 11.50 11.19 4.35
CA ASP A 92 12.80 11.42 4.97
C ASP A 92 13.74 10.25 4.65
N ASP A 93 14.89 10.53 4.02
CA ASP A 93 15.94 9.53 3.80
C ASP A 93 17.07 9.61 4.86
N THR A 94 18.01 8.67 4.79
CA THR A 94 19.15 8.60 5.73
C THR A 94 20.28 9.56 5.39
N ALA A 95 20.23 10.20 4.22
CA ALA A 95 21.26 11.13 3.77
C ALA A 95 20.87 12.55 4.20
N ASP A 96 20.01 13.23 3.43
CA ASP A 96 19.58 14.62 3.67
C ASP A 96 18.27 14.98 2.92
N TYR A 97 17.57 14.01 2.33
CA TYR A 97 16.29 14.28 1.67
C TYR A 97 15.16 14.36 2.68
N HIS A 98 14.44 15.48 2.65
CA HIS A 98 13.25 15.75 3.45
C HIS A 98 12.22 16.45 2.59
N SER A 99 10.99 15.95 2.57
CA SER A 99 9.90 16.65 1.93
C SER A 99 8.58 16.44 2.63
N LYS A 100 7.73 17.46 2.50
CA LYS A 100 6.32 17.47 2.88
C LYS A 100 5.58 18.17 1.76
N THR A 101 4.88 17.40 0.94
CA THR A 101 4.26 17.92 -0.28
C THR A 101 2.82 17.45 -0.36
N THR A 102 1.90 18.38 -0.58
CA THR A 102 0.54 18.05 -0.98
C THR A 102 0.51 17.72 -2.47
N LEU A 103 0.11 16.51 -2.78
CA LEU A 103 -0.13 15.99 -4.12
C LEU A 103 -1.62 16.09 -4.41
N THR A 104 -1.96 16.62 -5.59
CA THR A 104 -3.31 16.76 -6.12
C THR A 104 -3.49 15.88 -7.34
N THR A 105 -4.71 15.76 -7.87
CA THR A 105 -5.01 14.95 -9.06
C THR A 105 -3.99 15.15 -10.19
N GLY A 106 -3.33 14.06 -10.59
CA GLY A 106 -2.31 14.02 -11.63
C GLY A 106 -0.86 14.08 -11.10
N ASP A 107 -0.66 14.45 -9.83
CA ASP A 107 0.65 14.49 -9.20
C ASP A 107 1.14 13.08 -8.83
N PHE A 108 2.47 12.96 -8.75
CA PHE A 108 3.20 11.70 -8.56
C PHE A 108 4.23 11.84 -7.44
N ALA A 109 4.37 10.81 -6.62
CA ALA A 109 5.49 10.62 -5.72
C ALA A 109 6.06 9.20 -5.83
N TYR A 110 7.37 9.10 -5.58
CA TYR A 110 8.11 7.85 -5.56
C TYR A 110 8.88 7.76 -4.25
N VAL A 111 8.71 6.65 -3.56
CA VAL A 111 9.36 6.33 -2.30
C VAL A 111 10.30 5.15 -2.52
N PRO A 112 11.61 5.38 -2.57
CA PRO A 112 12.58 4.29 -2.62
C PRO A 112 12.54 3.42 -1.35
N ALA A 113 12.91 2.14 -1.50
CA ALA A 113 13.16 1.28 -0.34
C ALA A 113 14.17 1.93 0.62
N GLY A 114 13.88 1.85 1.92
CA GLY A 114 14.68 2.45 2.99
C GLY A 114 14.34 3.92 3.30
N THR A 115 13.46 4.57 2.54
CA THR A 115 12.97 5.92 2.86
C THR A 115 11.85 5.83 3.90
N VAL A 116 11.94 6.63 4.96
CA VAL A 116 10.86 6.77 5.95
C VAL A 116 9.81 7.69 5.35
N HIS A 117 8.56 7.25 5.37
CA HIS A 117 7.48 8.02 4.78
C HIS A 117 6.16 7.82 5.52
N ALA A 118 5.25 8.76 5.27
CA ALA A 118 3.87 8.74 5.73
C ALA A 118 3.02 9.55 4.76
N PHE A 119 1.71 9.35 4.78
CA PHE A 119 0.77 10.21 4.09
C PHE A 119 -0.44 10.55 4.95
N GLN A 120 -1.13 11.61 4.57
CA GLN A 120 -2.39 12.04 5.18
C GLN A 120 -3.37 12.42 4.08
N ILE A 121 -4.62 12.01 4.27
CA ILE A 121 -5.73 12.31 3.36
C ILE A 121 -6.52 13.49 3.93
N HIS A 122 -6.73 14.55 3.13
CA HIS A 122 -7.42 15.76 3.58
C HIS A 122 -8.90 15.82 3.19
N ASN A 123 -9.26 15.16 2.09
CA ASN A 123 -10.59 15.07 1.50
C ASN A 123 -10.81 13.65 0.95
N SER A 124 -12.01 13.32 0.46
CA SER A 124 -12.20 12.04 -0.25
C SER A 124 -11.21 11.96 -1.42
N SER A 125 -10.33 10.96 -1.39
CA SER A 125 -9.23 10.83 -2.35
C SER A 125 -9.07 9.40 -2.84
N LYS A 126 -8.61 9.26 -4.08
CA LYS A 126 -8.23 7.99 -4.70
C LYS A 126 -6.81 8.09 -5.24
N VAL A 127 -5.98 7.13 -4.89
CA VAL A 127 -4.58 7.04 -5.29
C VAL A 127 -4.35 5.71 -5.98
N PHE A 128 -3.65 5.73 -7.11
CA PHE A 128 -3.08 4.54 -7.72
C PHE A 128 -1.69 4.29 -7.12
N GLY A 129 -1.50 3.10 -6.59
CA GLY A 129 -0.25 2.61 -6.06
C GLY A 129 0.36 1.54 -6.95
N CYS A 130 1.68 1.56 -7.07
CA CYS A 130 2.46 0.52 -7.70
C CYS A 130 3.74 0.32 -6.89
N GLY A 131 4.20 -0.92 -6.76
CA GLY A 131 5.43 -1.17 -6.02
C GLY A 131 6.09 -2.49 -6.35
N THR A 132 7.18 -2.77 -5.65
CA THR A 132 7.88 -4.05 -5.75
C THR A 132 6.93 -5.21 -5.50
N ALA A 133 7.00 -6.23 -6.36
CA ALA A 133 6.11 -7.38 -6.32
C ALA A 133 6.02 -8.02 -4.93
N GLY A 134 4.79 -8.32 -4.52
CA GLY A 134 4.42 -8.99 -3.29
C GLY A 134 4.01 -8.03 -2.18
N PHE A 135 4.45 -6.76 -2.23
CA PHE A 135 4.07 -5.77 -1.23
C PHE A 135 2.56 -5.54 -1.18
N GLU A 136 1.86 -5.62 -2.32
CA GLU A 136 0.40 -5.45 -2.37
C GLU A 136 -0.34 -6.40 -1.41
N ARG A 137 0.22 -7.58 -1.11
CA ARG A 137 -0.39 -8.55 -0.18
C ARG A 137 -0.29 -8.13 1.29
N PHE A 138 0.55 -7.15 1.62
CA PHE A 138 0.62 -6.52 2.94
C PHE A 138 -0.75 -6.03 3.40
N PHE A 139 -1.55 -5.45 2.49
CA PHE A 139 -2.88 -4.94 2.82
C PHE A 139 -3.87 -6.04 3.22
N HIS A 140 -3.74 -7.25 2.67
CA HIS A 140 -4.52 -8.42 3.12
C HIS A 140 -4.01 -8.99 4.44
N ALA A 141 -2.70 -9.00 4.65
CA ALA A 141 -2.10 -9.53 5.87
C ALA A 141 -2.38 -8.64 7.08
N MET A 142 -2.43 -7.33 6.87
CA MET A 142 -2.70 -6.34 7.92
C MET A 142 -4.18 -5.96 8.03
N GLY A 143 -4.92 -5.96 6.93
CA GLY A 143 -6.29 -5.48 6.87
C GLY A 143 -7.37 -6.55 7.04
N GLN A 144 -8.62 -6.10 7.00
CA GLN A 144 -9.79 -6.97 6.96
C GLN A 144 -10.28 -7.10 5.51
N LYS A 145 -10.36 -8.34 5.00
CA LYS A 145 -11.00 -8.61 3.70
C LYS A 145 -12.40 -7.99 3.65
N SER A 146 -12.71 -7.31 2.56
CA SER A 146 -13.89 -6.46 2.46
C SER A 146 -14.57 -6.56 1.10
N ASP A 147 -15.89 -6.42 1.08
CA ASP A 147 -16.70 -6.27 -0.14
C ASP A 147 -17.17 -4.81 -0.35
N LEU A 148 -16.65 -3.87 0.45
CA LEU A 148 -16.99 -2.46 0.35
C LEU A 148 -16.73 -1.89 -1.06
N THR A 149 -17.56 -0.93 -1.45
CA THR A 149 -17.40 -0.17 -2.70
C THR A 149 -16.74 1.19 -2.47
N GLU A 150 -16.77 1.68 -1.22
CA GLU A 150 -16.20 2.95 -0.79
C GLU A 150 -15.61 2.81 0.63
N PRO A 151 -14.68 3.69 1.06
CA PRO A 151 -14.10 3.63 2.40
C PRO A 151 -15.18 3.90 3.46
N ALA A 152 -15.43 2.92 4.32
CA ALA A 152 -16.43 3.01 5.37
C ALA A 152 -16.01 2.22 6.62
N GLY A 153 -16.15 2.85 7.78
CA GLY A 153 -15.72 2.29 9.06
C GLY A 153 -14.21 2.37 9.28
N ILE A 154 -13.75 1.73 10.37
CA ILE A 154 -12.35 1.64 10.73
C ILE A 154 -12.06 0.19 11.13
N TYR A 155 -11.05 -0.42 10.53
CA TYR A 155 -10.47 -1.69 10.98
C TYR A 155 -9.09 -1.45 11.59
N VAL A 156 -9.00 -1.56 12.92
CA VAL A 156 -7.72 -1.49 13.63
C VAL A 156 -7.23 -2.92 13.87
N PRO A 157 -6.13 -3.36 13.23
CA PRO A 157 -5.59 -4.70 13.47
C PRO A 157 -5.00 -4.83 14.88
N ASP A 158 -5.08 -6.04 15.44
CA ASP A 158 -4.34 -6.38 16.64
C ASP A 158 -2.82 -6.20 16.43
N PHE A 159 -2.11 -5.85 17.50
CA PHE A 159 -0.66 -5.60 17.42
C PHE A 159 0.13 -6.78 16.86
N GLU A 160 -0.25 -8.01 17.19
CA GLU A 160 0.43 -9.21 16.65
C GLU A 160 0.23 -9.36 15.13
N VAL A 161 -0.94 -8.99 14.61
CA VAL A 161 -1.21 -8.99 13.16
C VAL A 161 -0.35 -7.93 12.48
N MET A 162 -0.31 -6.73 13.05
CA MET A 162 0.53 -5.63 12.54
C MET A 162 2.02 -6.00 12.53
N ARG A 163 2.52 -6.60 13.62
CA ARG A 163 3.92 -7.06 13.72
C ARG A 163 4.23 -8.16 12.70
N ALA A 164 3.37 -9.18 12.61
CA ALA A 164 3.57 -10.29 11.67
C ALA A 164 3.53 -9.82 10.20
N ALA A 165 2.62 -8.91 9.86
CA ALA A 165 2.58 -8.30 8.54
C ALA A 165 3.84 -7.45 8.27
N GLY A 166 4.28 -6.64 9.24
CA GLY A 166 5.51 -5.87 9.13
C GLY A 166 6.74 -6.74 8.83
N GLU A 167 6.93 -7.81 9.61
CA GLU A 167 8.03 -8.77 9.43
C GLU A 167 7.97 -9.46 8.06
N LYS A 168 6.81 -9.98 7.67
CA LYS A 168 6.63 -10.71 6.41
C LYS A 168 6.85 -9.82 5.18
N TYR A 169 6.36 -8.59 5.22
CA TYR A 169 6.38 -7.67 4.08
C TYR A 169 7.53 -6.66 4.14
N ALA A 170 8.49 -6.86 5.05
CA ALA A 170 9.64 -6.00 5.26
C ALA A 170 9.26 -4.52 5.49
N THR A 171 8.16 -4.29 6.20
CA THR A 171 7.66 -2.98 6.62
C THR A 171 7.98 -2.76 8.09
N VAL A 172 8.71 -1.69 8.39
CA VAL A 172 9.09 -1.32 9.76
C VAL A 172 8.37 -0.04 10.15
N PHE A 173 7.44 -0.15 11.10
CA PHE A 173 6.76 1.00 11.71
C PHE A 173 7.70 1.74 12.67
N GLN A 174 7.63 3.07 12.65
CA GLN A 174 8.48 3.95 13.46
C GLN A 174 7.62 4.95 14.24
N PRO A 175 6.94 4.51 15.32
CA PRO A 175 5.97 5.34 16.05
C PRO A 175 6.61 6.59 16.68
N ASP A 176 7.89 6.53 17.02
CA ASP A 176 8.63 7.64 17.63
C ASP A 176 9.29 8.57 16.61
N PHE A 177 9.21 8.25 15.30
CA PHE A 177 9.84 9.06 14.26
C PHE A 177 9.13 10.40 14.10
N GLN A 178 9.93 11.46 14.04
CA GLN A 178 9.45 12.82 13.82
C GLN A 178 9.98 13.32 12.49
N PHE A 179 9.07 13.55 11.55
CA PHE A 179 9.41 14.20 10.28
C PHE A 179 9.90 15.63 10.53
N ARG A 180 10.82 16.07 9.67
CA ARG A 180 11.25 17.46 9.65
C ARG A 180 10.12 18.30 8.99
N ASP A 181 9.31 18.96 9.79
CA ASP A 181 8.22 19.84 9.33
C ASP A 181 8.72 21.17 8.74
#